data_AF-A0A660ZI91-F1
#
_entry.id   AF-A0A660ZI91-F1
#
_cell.length_a   1.000
_cell.length_b   1.000
_cell.length_c   1.000
_cell.angle_alpha   90.00
_cell.angle_beta   90.00
_cell.angle_gamma   90.00
#
_symmetry.space_group_name_H-M   'P 1'
#
loop_
_entity.id
_entity.type
_entity.pdbx_description
1 polymer ?
#
loop_
_entity_poly.entity_id
_entity_poly.type
_entity_poly.pdbx_seq_one_letter_code
_entity_poly.pdbx_strand_id
1 'polypeptide(L)'
;MVKDEILKIRGKSEGKNERPRSDSILSEEEELEALELAKFYIISGKYDEAERLLHDVLKKNPGNIEALYHLGLLYELTNRLDEAIKKFQNVLQLNPSHKEAEEHLHKLMEI
;
A
#
# COMPACT_ATOMS: atom_id res chain seq x y z
N MET A 1 -4.90 10.20 -15.25
CA MET A 1 -4.47 10.94 -14.05
C MET A 1 -3.37 10.23 -13.26
N VAL A 2 -3.52 9.01 -12.72
CA VAL A 2 -2.34 8.27 -12.16
C VAL A 2 -1.38 7.82 -13.27
N LYS A 3 -1.92 7.36 -14.41
CA LYS A 3 -1.14 7.04 -15.61
C LYS A 3 -0.33 8.22 -16.14
N ASP A 4 -0.85 9.45 -16.07
CA ASP A 4 -0.19 10.64 -16.63
C ASP A 4 0.97 11.13 -15.76
N GLU A 5 0.90 10.85 -14.45
CA GLU A 5 1.96 11.19 -13.48
C GLU A 5 3.10 10.15 -13.55
N ILE A 6 2.76 8.86 -13.72
CA ILE A 6 3.71 7.78 -13.98
C ILE A 6 4.35 7.90 -15.39
N LEU A 7 3.60 8.34 -16.40
CA LEU A 7 4.10 8.51 -17.78
C LEU A 7 5.17 9.62 -17.90
N LYS A 8 5.13 10.64 -17.03
CA LYS A 8 6.16 11.70 -16.98
C LYS A 8 7.53 11.18 -16.53
N ILE A 9 7.57 10.15 -15.69
CA ILE A 9 8.83 9.51 -15.24
C ILE A 9 9.41 8.60 -16.34
N ARG A 10 8.54 7.96 -17.14
CA ARG A 10 8.88 6.98 -18.19
C ARG A 10 9.44 7.52 -19.51
N GLY A 11 9.78 8.81 -19.60
CA GLY A 11 10.26 9.43 -20.83
C GLY A 11 11.70 9.13 -21.26
N LYS A 12 12.43 8.20 -20.63
CA LYS A 12 13.88 8.01 -20.89
C LYS A 12 14.44 6.61 -21.12
N SER A 13 13.65 5.53 -21.20
CA SER A 13 14.21 4.23 -21.60
C SER A 13 13.30 3.46 -22.56
N GLU A 14 13.45 3.76 -23.84
CA GLU A 14 13.07 2.82 -24.89
C GLU A 14 14.04 1.63 -24.89
N GLY A 15 13.51 0.43 -24.70
CA GLY A 15 14.26 -0.82 -24.78
C GLY A 15 13.34 -1.97 -25.18
N LYS A 16 13.23 -2.18 -26.49
CA LYS A 16 12.42 -3.21 -27.16
C LYS A 16 12.87 -4.61 -26.70
N ASN A 17 12.03 -5.35 -25.97
CA ASN A 17 11.90 -6.80 -26.14
C ASN A 17 10.67 -7.35 -25.40
N GLU A 18 9.92 -8.19 -26.09
CA GLU A 18 8.55 -8.58 -25.79
C GLU A 18 8.47 -9.71 -24.75
N ARG A 19 7.50 -9.61 -23.83
CA ARG A 19 6.86 -10.74 -23.14
C ARG A 19 5.34 -10.51 -23.16
N PRO A 20 4.52 -11.58 -23.27
CA PRO A 20 3.09 -11.45 -23.50
C PRO A 20 2.40 -10.78 -22.31
N ARG A 21 1.49 -9.84 -22.61
CA ARG A 21 0.56 -9.24 -21.63
C ARG A 21 -0.46 -10.30 -21.20
N SER A 22 -0.37 -10.81 -19.97
CA SER A 22 -1.38 -11.67 -19.35
C SER A 22 -1.82 -11.06 -18.01
N ASP A 23 -2.97 -10.39 -18.03
CA ASP A 23 -3.87 -10.12 -16.91
C ASP A 23 -3.27 -9.77 -15.52
N SER A 24 -2.87 -8.49 -15.41
CA SER A 24 -3.04 -7.59 -14.25
C SER A 24 -2.33 -7.85 -12.92
N ILE A 25 -1.14 -8.43 -12.93
CA ILE A 25 -0.19 -8.29 -11.81
C ILE A 25 0.57 -6.96 -12.04
N LEU A 26 0.61 -6.04 -11.06
CA LEU A 26 1.56 -4.92 -11.12
C LEU A 26 2.96 -5.52 -11.24
N SER A 27 3.86 -4.94 -12.02
CA SER A 27 5.25 -5.35 -11.81
C SER A 27 5.64 -5.04 -10.36
N GLU A 28 6.52 -5.83 -9.75
CA GLU A 28 7.03 -5.56 -8.39
C GLU A 28 7.55 -4.13 -8.25
N GLU A 29 8.10 -3.58 -9.34
CA GLU A 29 8.54 -2.18 -9.45
C GLU A 29 7.37 -1.19 -9.37
N GLU A 30 6.26 -1.44 -10.09
CA GLU A 30 5.08 -0.57 -10.01
C GLU A 30 4.35 -0.69 -8.65
N GLU A 31 4.39 -1.85 -7.97
CA GLU A 31 3.91 -1.99 -6.59
C GLU A 31 4.75 -1.15 -5.63
N LEU A 32 6.07 -1.25 -5.73
CA LEU A 32 7.00 -0.49 -4.89
C LEU A 32 6.84 1.01 -5.09
N GLU A 33 6.74 1.49 -6.33
CA GLU A 33 6.50 2.91 -6.62
C GLU A 33 5.18 3.42 -6.01
N ALA A 34 4.10 2.63 -6.13
CA ALA A 34 2.81 3.00 -5.54
C ALA A 34 2.86 3.06 -4.01
N LEU A 35 3.60 2.13 -3.37
CA LEU A 35 3.81 2.11 -1.93
C LEU A 35 4.61 3.33 -1.46
N GLU A 36 5.72 3.66 -2.12
CA GLU A 36 6.55 4.81 -1.76
C GLU A 36 5.77 6.13 -1.93
N LEU A 37 4.97 6.26 -2.98
CA LEU A 37 4.11 7.43 -3.17
C LEU A 37 3.00 7.50 -2.12
N ALA A 38 2.40 6.38 -1.74
CA ALA A 38 1.40 6.34 -0.68
C ALA A 38 1.99 6.81 0.67
N LYS A 39 3.18 6.32 1.04
CA LYS A 39 3.91 6.76 2.24
C LYS A 39 4.16 8.28 2.21
N PHE A 40 4.59 8.81 1.07
CA PHE A 40 4.77 10.24 0.91
C PHE A 40 3.46 11.03 1.10
N TYR A 41 2.35 10.54 0.58
CA TYR A 41 1.04 11.17 0.78
C TYR A 41 0.56 11.11 2.23
N ILE A 42 0.82 10.02 2.96
CA ILE A 42 0.55 9.94 4.41
C ILE A 42 1.29 11.07 5.15
N ILE A 43 2.60 11.20 4.91
CA ILE A 43 3.44 12.24 5.54
C ILE A 43 2.98 13.65 5.13
N SER A 44 2.46 13.80 3.91
CA SER A 44 1.96 15.07 3.38
C SER A 44 0.53 15.42 3.82
N GLY A 45 -0.12 14.57 4.64
CA GLY A 45 -1.52 14.76 5.07
C GLY A 45 -2.57 14.53 3.97
N LYS A 46 -2.17 13.95 2.84
CA LYS A 46 -3.03 13.65 1.68
C LYS A 46 -3.62 12.24 1.82
N TYR A 47 -4.49 12.10 2.82
CA TYR A 47 -4.97 10.80 3.27
C TYR A 47 -5.82 10.06 2.23
N ASP A 48 -6.66 10.78 1.49
CA ASP A 48 -7.51 10.16 0.45
C ASP A 48 -6.68 9.59 -0.71
N GLU A 49 -5.64 10.32 -1.14
CA GLU A 49 -4.74 9.85 -2.19
C GLU A 49 -3.89 8.66 -1.72
N ALA A 50 -3.42 8.68 -0.47
CA ALA A 50 -2.72 7.55 0.13
C ALA A 50 -3.62 6.31 0.20
N GLU A 51 -4.85 6.45 0.71
CA GLU A 51 -5.80 5.34 0.81
C GLU A 51 -6.08 4.73 -0.56
N ARG A 52 -6.32 5.57 -1.59
CA ARG A 52 -6.56 5.11 -2.95
C ARG A 52 -5.40 4.28 -3.50
N LEU A 53 -4.15 4.77 -3.34
CA LEU A 53 -2.98 4.05 -3.85
C LEU A 53 -2.80 2.70 -3.16
N LEU A 54 -2.99 2.65 -1.84
CA LEU A 54 -2.85 1.40 -1.09
C LEU A 54 -3.92 0.38 -1.50
N HIS A 55 -5.17 0.82 -1.71
CA HIS A 55 -6.21 -0.07 -2.25
C HIS A 55 -5.93 -0.51 -3.68
N ASP A 56 -5.34 0.33 -4.53
CA ASP A 56 -4.94 -0.05 -5.89
C ASP A 56 -3.86 -1.14 -5.88
N VAL A 57 -2.91 -1.08 -4.93
CA VAL A 57 -1.94 -2.16 -4.70
C VAL A 57 -2.67 -3.43 -4.26
N LEU A 58 -3.54 -3.34 -3.25
CA LEU A 58 -4.27 -4.51 -2.72
C LEU A 58 -5.26 -5.12 -3.70
N LYS A 59 -5.79 -4.36 -4.64
CA LYS A 59 -6.66 -4.89 -5.69
C LYS A 59 -5.93 -5.87 -6.60
N LYS A 60 -4.62 -5.69 -6.77
CA LYS A 60 -3.78 -6.52 -7.65
C LYS A 60 -2.98 -7.56 -6.87
N ASN A 61 -2.55 -7.19 -5.67
CA ASN A 61 -1.91 -8.08 -4.72
C ASN A 61 -2.59 -7.98 -3.34
N PRO A 62 -3.69 -8.74 -3.11
CA PRO A 62 -4.43 -8.69 -1.85
C PRO A 62 -3.63 -9.08 -0.61
N GLY A 63 -2.51 -9.80 -0.81
CA GLY A 63 -1.61 -10.24 0.24
C GLY A 63 -0.40 -9.32 0.45
N ASN A 64 -0.36 -8.14 -0.17
CA ASN A 64 0.75 -7.21 0.01
C ASN A 64 0.76 -6.68 1.46
N ILE A 65 1.69 -7.22 2.27
CA ILE A 65 1.81 -6.93 3.70
C ILE A 65 2.06 -5.44 3.94
N GLU A 66 2.93 -4.81 3.13
CA GLU A 66 3.29 -3.40 3.27
C GLU A 66 2.06 -2.50 3.03
N ALA A 67 1.27 -2.78 1.99
CA ALA A 67 0.05 -2.03 1.71
C ALA A 67 -1.01 -2.18 2.81
N LEU A 68 -1.18 -3.39 3.36
CA LEU A 68 -2.07 -3.64 4.49
C LEU A 68 -1.60 -2.88 5.73
N TYR A 69 -0.30 -2.90 6.03
CA TYR A 69 0.29 -2.22 7.17
C TYR A 69 0.11 -0.70 7.08
N HIS A 70 0.43 -0.09 5.93
CA HIS A 70 0.25 1.36 5.74
C HIS A 70 -1.21 1.80 5.73
N LEU A 71 -2.16 0.95 5.29
CA LEU A 71 -3.59 1.23 5.49
C LEU A 71 -3.96 1.21 6.96
N GLY A 72 -3.41 0.28 7.74
CA GLY A 72 -3.59 0.25 9.19
C GLY A 72 -3.12 1.55 9.85
N LEU A 73 -1.91 1.99 9.53
CA LEU A 73 -1.36 3.26 10.02
C LEU A 73 -2.21 4.47 9.59
N LEU A 74 -2.62 4.52 8.32
CA LEU A 74 -3.46 5.59 7.81
C LEU A 74 -4.82 5.66 8.53
N TYR A 75 -5.42 4.50 8.82
CA TYR A 75 -6.67 4.43 9.58
C TYR A 75 -6.50 4.82 11.04
N GLU A 76 -5.38 4.47 11.68
CA GLU A 76 -5.06 4.98 13.02
C GLU A 76 -4.94 6.51 13.02
N LEU A 77 -4.19 7.07 12.06
CA LEU A 77 -4.00 8.52 11.91
C LEU A 77 -5.31 9.28 11.66
N THR A 78 -6.27 8.66 10.97
CA THR A 78 -7.57 9.24 10.64
C THR A 78 -8.67 8.86 11.65
N ASN A 79 -8.30 8.28 12.80
CA ASN A 79 -9.20 7.87 13.88
C ASN A 79 -10.26 6.82 13.47
N ARG A 80 -9.98 6.03 12.43
CA ARG A 80 -10.79 4.90 11.95
C ARG A 80 -10.30 3.60 12.60
N LEU A 81 -10.38 3.53 13.93
CA LEU A 81 -9.69 2.51 14.72
C LEU A 81 -10.16 1.08 14.39
N ASP A 82 -11.45 0.86 14.18
CA ASP A 82 -12.00 -0.44 13.80
C ASP A 82 -11.40 -0.97 12.48
N GLU A 83 -11.12 -0.08 11.53
CA GLU A 83 -10.52 -0.44 10.26
C GLU A 83 -9.02 -0.66 10.40
N ALA A 84 -8.35 0.15 11.23
CA ALA A 84 -6.93 -0.04 11.57
C ALA A 84 -6.69 -1.44 12.17
N ILE A 85 -7.48 -1.81 13.18
CA ILE A 85 -7.44 -3.14 13.83
C ILE A 85 -7.56 -4.26 12.80
N LYS A 86 -8.56 -4.18 11.90
CA LYS A 86 -8.74 -5.20 10.85
C LYS A 86 -7.53 -5.32 9.93
N LYS A 87 -6.91 -4.19 9.56
CA LYS A 87 -5.72 -4.21 8.68
C LYS A 87 -4.50 -4.79 9.38
N PHE A 88 -4.24 -4.45 10.64
CA PHE A 88 -3.15 -5.06 11.41
C PHE A 88 -3.38 -6.55 11.66
N GLN A 89 -4.63 -6.97 11.91
CA GLN A 89 -4.96 -8.40 11.99
C GLN A 89 -4.64 -9.13 10.68
N ASN A 90 -4.96 -8.55 9.52
CA ASN A 90 -4.62 -9.15 8.24
C ASN A 90 -3.10 -9.25 8.04
N VAL A 91 -2.34 -8.23 8.46
CA VAL A 91 -0.87 -8.28 8.44
C VAL A 91 -0.36 -9.45 9.27
N LEU A 92 -0.85 -9.62 10.49
CA LEU A 92 -0.41 -10.70 11.39
C LEU A 92 -0.89 -12.09 10.96
N GLN A 93 -1.99 -12.20 10.22
CA GLN A 93 -2.40 -13.46 9.59
C GLN A 93 -1.42 -13.89 8.50
N LEU A 94 -0.87 -12.94 7.73
CA LEU A 94 0.08 -13.21 6.64
C LEU A 94 1.53 -13.31 7.14
N ASN A 95 1.90 -12.50 8.13
CA ASN A 95 3.20 -12.49 8.77
C ASN A 95 3.03 -12.36 10.30
N PRO A 96 2.91 -13.49 11.01
CA PRO A 96 2.75 -13.51 12.47
C PRO A 96 3.93 -12.92 13.25
N SER A 97 5.08 -12.68 12.60
CA SER A 97 6.28 -12.10 13.23
C SER A 97 6.46 -10.61 12.96
N HIS A 98 5.44 -9.94 12.39
CA HIS A 98 5.48 -8.50 12.13
C HIS A 98 5.27 -7.70 13.41
N LYS A 99 6.37 -7.37 14.09
CA LYS A 99 6.38 -6.74 15.41
C LYS A 99 5.64 -5.41 15.44
N GLU A 100 5.84 -4.57 14.45
CA GLU A 100 5.21 -3.25 14.38
C GLU A 100 3.68 -3.36 14.30
N ALA A 101 3.16 -4.27 13.47
CA ALA A 101 1.71 -4.50 13.39
C ALA A 101 1.14 -5.06 14.71
N GLU A 102 1.89 -5.94 15.39
CA GLU A 102 1.52 -6.44 16.72
C GLU A 102 1.48 -5.33 17.77
N GLU A 103 2.49 -4.47 17.82
CA GLU A 103 2.56 -3.33 18.73
C GLU A 103 1.39 -2.36 18.54
N HIS A 104 1.08 -2.01 17.28
CA HIS A 104 -0.08 -1.15 16.97
C HIS A 104 -1.40 -1.82 17.34
N LEU A 105 -1.58 -3.11 17.04
CA LEU A 105 -2.79 -3.83 17.37
C LEU A 105 -3.02 -3.93 18.89
N HIS A 106 -1.96 -4.24 19.64
CA HIS A 106 -2.01 -4.30 21.09
C HIS A 106 -2.42 -2.95 21.69
N LYS A 107 -1.76 -1.86 21.29
CA LYS A 107 -2.08 -0.50 21.73
C LYS A 107 -3.54 -0.13 21.45
N LEU A 108 -4.09 -0.51 20.29
CA LEU A 108 -5.47 -0.17 19.91
C LEU A 108 -6.51 -1.00 20.67
N MET A 109 -6.17 -2.20 21.15
CA MET A 109 -7.08 -3.06 21.91
C MET A 109 -7.07 -2.77 23.42
N GLU A 110 -6.08 -2.03 23.93
CA GLU A 110 -5.99 -1.64 25.34
C GLU A 110 -6.77 -0.36 25.70
N ILE A 111 -7.39 0.30 24.71
CA ILE A 111 -8.18 1.54 24.85
C ILE A 111 -9.66 1.20 25.01
#